data_AF-A0A452J2X3-F1
#
_entry.id   AF-A0A452J2X3-F1
#
_cell.length_a   1.000
_cell.length_b   1.000
_cell.length_c   1.000
_cell.angle_alpha   90.00
_cell.angle_beta   90.00
_cell.angle_gamma   90.00
#
_symmetry.space_group_name_H-M   'P 1'
#
loop_
_entity.id
_entity.type
_entity.pdbx_description
1 polymer ?
#
loop_
_entity_poly.entity_id
_entity_poly.type
_entity_poly.pdbx_seq_one_letter_code
_entity_poly.pdbx_strand_id
1 'polypeptide(L)'
;MTCSHNVVFLLDVASSLQKNQLQLGCLRILNYLGCRFGLAKVRWGFKFFDSLGARGRASRVGDFRELGPRSWEDFEEELETRFGVQSHKSHLPGPAPRATLTQNVLKETLLDYQWDRPEITSPAKPFLRSQKSRLIVAPDEPLESHMPSEGFVNAIFLFSPCPHSQRELLQFVSGSDSCCDLPSSQEVAEKLLPKRVHEMIAGQKITLYWVDTAEWSKVLDSPDHAGYWTIFELIRLVGGTILPSETLIQGLSHHRTEAAPPFCRESRSAKPQFVPWTTILPFASTLNCLLSKPSVFQASFPQQEGALFLSKHGVEKQWRCAVILEPIAMNQRHFQSPVSIFLKGTLTDWNLVKADSFLTESWILQSSQAGQSEQDTLFQQLVRWLLTEELHMVNVPSCT
;
A
#
# COMPACT_ATOMS: atom_id res chain seq x y z
N MET A 1 19.32 0.05 23.18
CA MET A 1 19.61 0.40 21.77
C MET A 1 18.32 0.96 21.17
N THR A 2 18.23 2.26 20.91
CA THR A 2 17.01 2.84 20.32
C THR A 2 17.19 2.92 18.81
N CYS A 3 16.76 1.88 18.09
CA CYS A 3 16.74 1.89 16.63
C CYS A 3 15.83 3.02 16.14
N SER A 4 16.37 3.95 15.32
CA SER A 4 15.57 4.96 14.64
C SER A 4 15.13 4.43 13.28
N HIS A 5 13.87 4.65 12.93
CA HIS A 5 13.27 4.28 11.66
C HIS A 5 13.28 5.48 10.70
N ASN A 6 13.89 5.34 9.53
CA ASN A 6 13.95 6.43 8.56
C ASN A 6 12.99 6.20 7.40
N VAL A 7 12.23 7.22 7.05
CA VAL A 7 11.18 7.15 6.03
C VAL A 7 11.39 8.24 5.00
N VAL A 8 11.33 7.94 3.71
CA VAL A 8 11.35 8.98 2.66
C VAL A 8 10.15 8.85 1.75
N PHE A 9 9.46 9.96 1.50
CA PHE A 9 8.41 10.06 0.49
C PHE A 9 8.97 10.58 -0.83
N LEU A 10 8.81 9.81 -1.90
CA LEU A 10 9.10 10.27 -3.26
C LEU A 10 7.78 10.59 -3.95
N LEU A 11 7.55 11.87 -4.22
CA LEU A 11 6.27 12.37 -4.70
C LEU A 11 6.39 12.76 -6.17
N ASP A 12 5.66 12.03 -7.02
CA ASP A 12 5.58 12.31 -8.44
C ASP A 12 4.64 13.48 -8.70
N VAL A 13 5.19 14.57 -9.19
CA VAL A 13 4.45 15.80 -9.53
C VAL A 13 3.56 15.57 -10.76
N ALA A 14 3.89 14.60 -11.61
CA ALA A 14 3.04 14.22 -12.75
C ALA A 14 1.87 13.29 -12.36
N SER A 15 1.75 12.93 -11.07
CA SER A 15 0.64 12.12 -10.59
C SER A 15 -0.70 12.83 -10.82
N SER A 16 -1.73 12.08 -11.21
CA SER A 16 -3.11 12.56 -11.29
C SER A 16 -3.74 12.79 -9.92
N LEU A 17 -3.06 12.42 -8.84
CA LEU A 17 -3.56 12.56 -7.48
C LEU A 17 -3.58 14.03 -7.05
N GLN A 18 -4.69 14.47 -6.45
CA GLN A 18 -4.80 15.84 -5.97
C GLN A 18 -3.80 16.09 -4.82
N LYS A 19 -3.31 17.33 -4.71
CA LYS A 19 -2.42 17.75 -3.61
C LYS A 19 -2.92 17.26 -2.23
N ASN A 20 -4.20 17.51 -1.94
CA ASN A 20 -4.81 17.19 -0.64
C ASN A 20 -4.80 15.67 -0.35
N GLN A 21 -4.92 14.85 -1.41
CA GLN A 21 -4.88 13.39 -1.30
C GLN A 21 -3.45 12.91 -1.03
N LEU A 22 -2.44 13.45 -1.71
CA LEU A 22 -1.02 13.17 -1.42
C LEU A 22 -0.66 13.53 0.03
N GLN A 23 -1.07 14.73 0.46
CA GLN A 23 -0.89 15.23 1.82
C GLN A 23 -1.53 14.30 2.86
N LEU A 24 -2.80 13.94 2.67
CA LEU A 24 -3.50 13.03 3.58
C LEU A 24 -2.82 11.65 3.64
N GLY A 25 -2.40 11.12 2.49
CA GLY A 25 -1.74 9.81 2.43
C GLY A 25 -0.41 9.80 3.19
N CYS A 26 0.42 10.82 2.99
CA CYS A 26 1.67 10.98 3.73
C CYS A 26 1.40 11.12 5.24
N LEU A 27 0.44 11.96 5.63
CA LEU A 27 0.09 12.19 7.04
C LEU A 27 -0.35 10.90 7.73
N ARG A 28 -1.19 10.11 7.07
CA ARG A 28 -1.69 8.85 7.62
C ARG A 28 -0.60 7.80 7.77
N ILE A 29 0.34 7.70 6.81
CA ILE A 29 1.51 6.83 6.96
C ILE A 29 2.36 7.29 8.15
N LEU A 30 2.69 8.58 8.24
CA LEU A 30 3.51 9.10 9.34
C LEU A 30 2.84 8.90 10.70
N ASN A 31 1.52 9.12 10.79
CA ASN A 31 0.77 8.90 12.01
C ASN A 31 0.77 7.41 12.42
N TYR A 32 0.54 6.51 11.46
CA TYR A 32 0.64 5.06 11.69
C TYR A 32 2.01 4.65 12.21
N LEU A 33 3.09 5.12 11.56
CA LEU A 33 4.46 4.79 11.97
C LEU A 33 4.82 5.43 13.32
N GLY A 34 4.37 6.65 13.56
CA GLY A 34 4.52 7.36 14.83
C GLY A 34 3.82 6.63 15.99
N CYS A 35 2.62 6.10 15.75
CA CYS A 35 1.91 5.27 16.73
C CYS A 35 2.58 3.91 16.94
N ARG A 36 3.09 3.29 15.87
CA ARG A 36 3.70 1.95 15.91
C ARG A 36 5.07 1.95 16.60
N PHE A 37 5.90 2.95 16.32
CA PHE A 37 7.30 2.98 16.76
C PHE A 37 7.59 4.06 17.81
N GLY A 38 6.72 5.05 17.94
CA GLY A 38 6.91 6.25 18.76
C GLY A 38 7.48 7.41 17.95
N LEU A 39 6.97 8.61 18.21
CA LEU A 39 7.31 9.83 17.44
C LEU A 39 8.82 10.13 17.40
N ALA A 40 9.51 9.97 18.53
CA ALA A 40 10.95 10.22 18.63
C ALA A 40 11.82 9.18 17.90
N LYS A 41 11.26 8.01 17.56
CA LYS A 41 11.98 6.95 16.85
C LYS A 41 11.82 7.03 15.34
N VAL A 42 10.91 7.86 14.82
CA VAL A 42 10.67 7.98 13.39
C VAL A 42 11.23 9.30 12.89
N ARG A 43 12.11 9.21 11.90
CA ARG A 43 12.59 10.37 11.14
C ARG A 43 12.10 10.25 9.71
N TRP A 44 11.84 11.37 9.07
CA TRP A 44 11.25 11.36 7.75
C TRP A 44 11.82 12.45 6.84
N GLY A 45 11.71 12.23 5.54
CA GLY A 45 12.07 13.19 4.51
C GLY A 45 11.14 13.05 3.32
N PHE A 46 11.24 13.99 2.39
CA PHE A 46 10.47 13.94 1.16
C PHE A 46 11.27 14.54 0.01
N LYS A 47 11.01 14.07 -1.20
CA LYS A 47 11.53 14.61 -2.45
C LYS A 47 10.45 14.60 -3.53
N PHE A 48 10.49 15.60 -4.38
CA PHE A 48 9.63 15.71 -5.55
C PHE A 48 10.41 15.36 -6.81
N PHE A 49 9.78 14.63 -7.70
CA PHE A 49 10.30 14.34 -9.04
C PHE A 49 9.17 14.41 -10.06
N ASP A 50 9.52 14.50 -11.33
CA ASP A 50 8.57 14.51 -12.44
C ASP A 50 8.84 13.28 -13.31
N SER A 51 7.93 12.32 -13.28
CA SER A 51 8.07 11.07 -14.02
C SER A 51 7.77 11.20 -15.52
N LEU A 52 7.21 12.33 -15.95
CA LEU A 52 7.04 12.71 -17.36
C LEU A 52 8.20 13.53 -17.89
N GLY A 53 9.19 13.87 -17.06
CA GLY A 53 10.44 14.48 -17.50
C GLY A 53 10.33 15.96 -17.86
N ALA A 54 9.31 16.69 -17.38
CA ALA A 54 9.40 18.15 -17.43
C ALA A 54 10.54 18.60 -16.52
N ARG A 55 11.33 19.58 -16.96
CA ARG A 55 12.51 20.05 -16.23
C ARG A 55 12.10 20.64 -14.87
N GLY A 56 12.07 19.80 -13.84
CA GLY A 56 11.93 20.22 -12.46
C GLY A 56 13.24 20.80 -11.94
N ARG A 57 13.16 21.81 -11.05
CA ARG A 57 14.33 22.24 -10.27
C ARG A 57 14.83 21.05 -9.45
N ALA A 58 16.16 20.86 -9.44
CA ALA A 58 16.85 19.89 -8.59
C ALA A 58 16.25 19.90 -7.18
N SER A 59 15.90 18.72 -6.69
CA SER A 59 15.45 18.56 -5.30
C SER A 59 16.57 19.02 -4.37
N ARG A 60 16.23 19.68 -3.26
CA ARG A 60 17.23 20.05 -2.25
C ARG A 60 17.89 18.78 -1.71
N VAL A 61 19.13 18.90 -1.24
CA VAL A 61 19.83 17.80 -0.55
C VAL A 61 18.91 17.27 0.55
N GLY A 62 18.64 15.97 0.51
CA GLY A 62 17.70 15.33 1.43
C GLY A 62 18.26 15.30 2.84
N ASP A 63 17.46 15.72 3.82
CA ASP A 63 17.79 15.57 5.23
C ASP A 63 16.61 14.96 5.99
N PHE A 64 16.92 14.17 7.01
CA PHE A 64 15.95 13.54 7.88
C PHE A 64 15.47 14.51 8.95
N ARG A 65 14.17 14.74 8.98
CA ARG A 65 13.46 15.60 9.93
C ARG A 65 12.78 14.75 10.99
N GLU A 66 12.65 15.30 12.19
CA GLU A 66 11.85 14.68 13.25
C GLU A 66 10.35 14.83 12.95
N LEU A 67 9.53 13.92 13.47
CA LEU A 67 8.08 14.07 13.40
C LEU A 67 7.62 15.26 14.27
N GLY A 68 7.10 16.30 13.64
CA GLY A 68 6.55 17.45 14.35
C GLY A 68 5.89 18.48 13.44
N PRO A 69 5.13 19.43 14.01
CA PRO A 69 4.32 20.40 13.26
C PRO A 69 5.16 21.25 12.31
N ARG A 70 6.33 21.73 12.75
CA ARG A 70 7.22 22.54 11.89
C ARG A 70 7.70 21.79 10.65
N SER A 71 8.12 20.52 10.82
CA SER A 71 8.55 19.69 9.68
C SER A 71 7.43 19.44 8.69
N TRP A 72 6.18 19.42 9.19
CA TRP A 72 4.98 19.21 8.41
C TRP A 72 4.56 20.48 7.67
N GLU A 73 4.63 21.65 8.31
CA GLU A 73 4.41 22.96 7.69
C GLU A 73 5.39 23.20 6.53
N ASP A 74 6.68 22.93 6.72
CA ASP A 74 7.70 23.02 5.66
C ASP A 74 7.35 22.12 4.45
N PHE A 75 6.80 20.94 4.73
CA PHE A 75 6.35 20.02 3.69
C PHE A 75 5.14 20.55 2.94
N GLU A 76 4.13 21.07 3.65
CA GLU A 76 2.92 21.65 3.05
C GLU A 76 3.24 22.87 2.17
N GLU A 77 4.18 23.70 2.61
CA GLU A 77 4.68 24.84 1.85
C GLU A 77 5.38 24.36 0.56
N GLU A 78 6.34 23.43 0.65
CA GLU A 78 7.03 22.93 -0.55
C GLU A 78 6.03 22.23 -1.50
N LEU A 79 5.09 21.47 -0.97
CA LEU A 79 4.02 20.82 -1.72
C LEU A 79 3.15 21.87 -2.45
N GLU A 80 2.77 22.98 -1.79
CA GLU A 80 2.06 24.09 -2.44
C GLU A 80 2.89 24.73 -3.55
N THR A 81 4.19 24.97 -3.33
CA THR A 81 5.03 25.60 -4.37
C THR A 81 5.17 24.74 -5.62
N ARG A 82 5.16 23.41 -5.48
CA ARG A 82 5.32 22.47 -6.60
C ARG A 82 4.02 22.23 -7.35
N PHE A 83 2.90 22.04 -6.64
CA PHE A 83 1.60 21.75 -7.23
C PHE A 83 0.76 23.01 -7.55
N GLY A 84 0.95 24.12 -6.81
CA GLY A 84 0.22 25.38 -7.01
C GLY A 84 0.68 26.20 -8.23
N VAL A 85 1.90 25.96 -8.73
CA VAL A 85 2.45 26.65 -9.92
C VAL A 85 2.07 25.94 -11.24
N GLN A 86 1.51 24.72 -11.17
CA GLN A 86 1.09 23.93 -12.32
C GLN A 86 -0.40 24.15 -12.66
N SER A 87 -0.73 25.34 -13.17
CA SER A 87 -1.92 25.49 -13.99
C SER A 87 -1.66 24.86 -15.37
N HIS A 88 -2.28 23.70 -15.62
CA HIS A 88 -2.48 23.06 -16.94
C HIS A 88 -1.42 23.37 -18.01
N LYS A 89 -0.14 23.09 -17.75
CA LYS A 89 0.84 23.05 -18.84
C LYS A 89 0.69 21.69 -19.50
N SER A 90 0.43 21.68 -20.81
CA SER A 90 0.54 20.47 -21.63
C SER A 90 1.97 19.93 -21.49
N HIS A 91 2.14 18.92 -20.64
CA HIS A 91 3.42 18.26 -20.45
C HIS A 91 3.72 17.47 -21.71
N LEU A 92 4.58 18.02 -22.57
CA LEU A 92 5.24 17.19 -23.58
C LEU A 92 6.16 16.24 -22.81
N PRO A 93 6.01 14.91 -22.98
CA PRO A 93 6.88 13.95 -22.31
C PRO A 93 8.34 14.25 -22.69
N GLY A 94 9.18 14.28 -21.67
CA GLY A 94 10.62 14.42 -21.83
C GLY A 94 11.21 13.24 -22.62
N PRO A 95 12.45 13.38 -23.10
CA PRO A 95 13.09 12.34 -23.93
C PRO A 95 13.47 11.07 -23.15
N ALA A 96 13.46 11.12 -21.81
CA ALA A 96 13.84 10.01 -20.96
C ALA A 96 12.62 9.15 -20.60
N PRO A 97 12.73 7.81 -20.67
CA PRO A 97 11.66 6.93 -20.21
C PRO A 97 11.40 7.09 -18.72
N ARG A 98 10.14 6.89 -18.34
CA ARG A 98 9.65 7.04 -16.96
C ARG A 98 10.41 6.15 -15.97
N ALA A 99 10.74 4.91 -16.35
CA ALA A 99 11.55 4.00 -15.56
C ALA A 99 12.92 4.59 -15.19
N THR A 100 13.57 5.29 -16.13
CA THR A 100 14.89 5.91 -15.89
C THR A 100 14.77 7.10 -14.94
N LEU A 101 13.69 7.89 -15.05
CA LEU A 101 13.43 9.02 -14.14
C LEU A 101 13.16 8.53 -12.71
N THR A 102 12.32 7.50 -12.56
CA THR A 102 12.05 6.85 -11.27
C THR A 102 13.33 6.24 -10.67
N GLN A 103 14.15 5.57 -11.48
CA GLN A 103 15.43 5.01 -11.04
C GLN A 103 16.40 6.11 -10.57
N ASN A 104 16.48 7.23 -11.29
CA ASN A 104 17.37 8.32 -10.95
C ASN A 104 16.99 8.94 -9.59
N VAL A 105 15.72 9.24 -9.35
CA VAL A 105 15.28 9.77 -8.06
C VAL A 105 15.50 8.77 -6.93
N LEU A 106 15.30 7.47 -7.17
CA LEU A 106 15.62 6.42 -6.18
C LEU A 106 17.11 6.43 -5.85
N LYS A 107 17.97 6.43 -6.86
CA LYS A 107 19.42 6.45 -6.69
C LYS A 107 19.90 7.71 -5.98
N GLU A 108 19.41 8.89 -6.36
CA GLU A 108 19.70 10.15 -5.68
C GLU A 108 19.25 10.12 -4.21
N THR A 109 18.09 9.53 -3.92
CA THR A 109 17.58 9.39 -2.55
C THR A 109 18.45 8.47 -1.70
N LEU A 110 18.93 7.37 -2.27
CA LEU A 110 19.81 6.44 -1.57
C LEU A 110 21.20 7.03 -1.27
N LEU A 111 21.63 8.04 -2.04
CA LEU A 111 22.92 8.72 -1.88
C LEU A 111 22.84 9.97 -1.02
N ASP A 112 21.77 10.75 -1.13
CA ASP A 112 21.65 12.05 -0.47
C ASP A 112 21.33 11.92 1.02
N TYR A 113 20.55 10.88 1.39
CA TYR A 113 20.14 10.67 2.77
C TYR A 113 21.18 9.83 3.54
N GLN A 114 21.42 10.22 4.79
CA GLN A 114 22.25 9.47 5.72
C GLN A 114 21.41 8.39 6.42
N TRP A 115 21.25 7.24 5.75
CA TRP A 115 20.45 6.11 6.23
C TRP A 115 21.05 5.44 7.48
N ASP A 116 22.38 5.39 7.54
CA ASP A 116 23.13 4.87 8.68
C ASP A 116 23.58 6.04 9.55
N ARG A 117 22.85 6.35 10.62
CA ARG A 117 23.38 7.28 11.62
C ARG A 117 24.38 6.50 12.49
N PRO A 118 25.68 6.82 12.49
CA PRO A 118 26.56 6.32 13.54
C PRO A 118 26.08 6.92 14.86
N GLU A 119 25.83 6.06 15.86
CA GLU A 119 25.57 6.53 17.22
C GLU A 119 26.78 7.38 17.63
N ILE A 120 26.58 8.70 17.79
CA ILE A 120 27.63 9.59 18.29
C ILE A 120 27.73 9.39 19.81
N THR A 121 27.96 8.16 20.27
CA THR A 121 28.67 7.96 21.52
C THR A 121 30.12 8.32 21.22
N SER A 122 30.59 9.40 21.85
CA SER A 122 31.96 9.94 21.81
C SER A 122 33.05 8.89 21.54
N PRO A 123 34.09 9.18 20.73
CA PRO A 123 35.16 8.24 20.43
C PRO A 123 36.06 8.03 21.66
N ALA A 124 35.63 7.19 22.59
CA ALA A 124 36.45 6.66 23.67
C ALA A 124 36.62 5.14 23.49
N LYS A 125 37.42 4.80 22.45
CA LYS A 125 38.16 3.55 22.20
C LYS A 125 37.36 2.22 22.07
N PRO A 126 37.72 1.37 21.09
CA PRO A 126 37.19 0.01 20.96
C PRO A 126 37.86 -0.90 21.99
N PHE A 127 37.23 -2.02 22.36
CA PHE A 127 37.83 -3.37 22.32
C PHE A 127 36.93 -4.42 22.99
N LEU A 128 36.53 -5.40 22.17
CA LEU A 128 36.34 -6.83 22.44
C LEU A 128 35.93 -7.28 23.87
N ARG A 129 34.74 -7.90 23.96
CA ARG A 129 34.62 -9.24 24.57
C ARG A 129 33.31 -9.90 24.17
N SER A 130 33.43 -11.08 23.58
CA SER A 130 32.33 -12.04 23.54
C SER A 130 31.93 -12.36 24.98
N GLN A 131 30.63 -12.33 25.28
CA GLN A 131 30.10 -12.87 26.52
C GLN A 131 29.14 -14.01 26.23
N LYS A 132 29.77 -15.17 26.07
CA LYS A 132 29.18 -16.45 26.43
C LYS A 132 29.14 -16.51 27.97
N SER A 133 27.97 -16.81 28.53
CA SER A 133 27.71 -17.15 29.95
C SER A 133 27.69 -16.01 30.99
N ARG A 134 26.50 -15.74 31.56
CA ARG A 134 26.22 -16.05 32.97
C ARG A 134 24.73 -15.92 33.30
N LEU A 135 24.16 -17.07 33.69
CA LEU A 135 22.97 -17.23 34.51
C LEU A 135 23.15 -16.51 35.85
N ILE A 136 22.28 -15.55 36.22
CA ILE A 136 21.87 -15.25 37.60
C ILE A 136 20.43 -14.71 37.58
N VAL A 137 19.58 -15.31 38.41
CA VAL A 137 18.15 -15.03 38.65
C VAL A 137 17.97 -13.86 39.63
N ALA A 138 17.08 -12.90 39.32
CA ALA A 138 16.27 -12.10 40.27
C ALA A 138 15.24 -11.22 39.51
N PRO A 139 14.11 -10.82 40.14
CA PRO A 139 12.78 -10.87 39.51
C PRO A 139 12.11 -9.51 39.18
N ASP A 140 11.12 -9.59 38.27
CA ASP A 140 10.00 -8.69 38.00
C ASP A 140 10.27 -7.21 37.64
N GLU A 141 10.51 -6.99 36.34
CA GLU A 141 9.99 -5.82 35.61
C GLU A 141 9.15 -6.33 34.43
N PRO A 142 8.07 -5.62 34.04
CA PRO A 142 7.09 -6.14 33.11
C PRO A 142 7.75 -6.42 31.76
N LEU A 143 7.46 -7.60 31.19
CA LEU A 143 7.88 -8.01 29.85
C LEU A 143 7.48 -6.91 28.84
N GLU A 144 8.38 -5.99 28.57
CA GLU A 144 8.44 -5.36 27.27
C GLU A 144 8.69 -6.50 26.29
N SER A 145 7.66 -6.85 25.54
CA SER A 145 7.69 -7.82 24.46
C SER A 145 8.72 -7.35 23.44
N HIS A 146 9.97 -7.74 23.65
CA HIS A 146 11.01 -7.75 22.65
C HIS A 146 10.66 -8.81 21.61
N MET A 147 9.64 -8.53 20.79
CA MET A 147 9.68 -9.02 19.43
C MET A 147 10.85 -8.28 18.79
N PRO A 148 11.88 -8.97 18.28
CA PRO A 148 12.95 -8.29 17.56
C PRO A 148 12.29 -7.48 16.44
N SER A 149 12.64 -6.20 16.31
CA SER A 149 12.22 -5.30 15.22
C SER A 149 12.78 -5.76 13.87
N GLU A 150 12.47 -6.98 13.48
CA GLU A 150 13.09 -7.67 12.37
C GLU A 150 12.20 -7.53 11.13
N GLY A 151 11.99 -6.29 10.68
CA GLY A 151 11.39 -6.14 9.35
C GLY A 151 11.20 -4.75 8.78
N PHE A 152 11.14 -3.71 9.60
CA PHE A 152 10.90 -2.35 9.11
C PHE A 152 11.93 -1.42 9.76
N VAL A 153 13.10 -1.29 9.15
CA VAL A 153 14.16 -0.39 9.65
C VAL A 153 14.05 0.94 8.91
N ASN A 154 14.27 0.92 7.60
CA ASN A 154 14.15 2.08 6.74
C ASN A 154 13.12 1.82 5.65
N ALA A 155 12.44 2.86 5.18
CA ALA A 155 11.43 2.73 4.14
C ALA A 155 11.44 3.90 3.14
N ILE A 156 11.19 3.60 1.88
CA ILE A 156 10.90 4.58 0.84
C ILE A 156 9.48 4.33 0.35
N PHE A 157 8.64 5.37 0.32
CA PHE A 157 7.30 5.33 -0.26
C PHE A 157 7.29 6.16 -1.53
N LEU A 158 7.16 5.48 -2.68
CA LEU A 158 7.12 6.09 -4.01
C LEU A 158 5.67 6.31 -4.43
N PHE A 159 5.20 7.55 -4.39
CA PHE A 159 3.88 7.96 -4.86
C PHE A 159 3.96 8.28 -6.36
N SER A 160 3.54 7.33 -7.20
CA SER A 160 3.57 7.46 -8.66
C SER A 160 2.61 6.45 -9.30
N PRO A 161 2.01 6.71 -10.48
CA PRO A 161 1.03 5.76 -11.05
C PRO A 161 1.68 4.46 -11.53
N CYS A 162 1.37 3.31 -10.95
CA CYS A 162 1.95 2.03 -11.38
C CYS A 162 1.47 1.69 -12.81
N PRO A 163 2.33 1.19 -13.72
CA PRO A 163 1.85 0.61 -14.97
C PRO A 163 1.02 -0.66 -14.66
N HIS A 164 -0.18 -0.75 -15.23
CA HIS A 164 -1.09 -1.88 -15.04
C HIS A 164 -1.10 -2.81 -16.23
N SER A 165 -1.25 -2.25 -17.43
CA SER A 165 -1.29 -3.02 -18.67
C SER A 165 0.11 -3.29 -19.23
N GLN A 166 0.20 -4.30 -20.09
CA GLN A 166 1.41 -4.55 -20.89
C GLN A 166 1.84 -3.31 -21.70
N ARG A 167 0.88 -2.56 -22.26
CA ARG A 167 1.15 -1.33 -23.00
C ARG A 167 1.74 -0.24 -22.11
N GLU A 168 1.19 -0.05 -20.91
CA GLU A 168 1.72 0.93 -19.96
C GLU A 168 3.13 0.56 -19.49
N LEU A 169 3.42 -0.75 -19.33
CA LEU A 169 4.75 -1.22 -18.98
C LEU A 169 5.77 -0.89 -20.09
N LEU A 170 5.39 -1.10 -21.36
CA LEU A 170 6.20 -0.71 -22.51
C LEU A 170 6.49 0.80 -22.53
N GLN A 171 5.46 1.62 -22.34
CA GLN A 171 5.60 3.08 -22.25
C GLN A 171 6.50 3.49 -21.09
N PHE A 172 6.38 2.81 -19.94
CA PHE A 172 7.17 3.09 -18.75
C PHE A 172 8.66 2.84 -18.99
N VAL A 173 9.02 1.75 -19.68
CA VAL A 173 10.42 1.35 -19.91
C VAL A 173 11.06 2.06 -21.09
N SER A 174 10.32 2.19 -22.20
CA SER A 174 10.87 2.64 -23.49
C SER A 174 10.51 4.07 -23.85
N GLY A 175 9.50 4.67 -23.20
CA GLY A 175 9.04 6.04 -23.49
C GLY A 175 8.34 6.21 -24.84
N SER A 176 8.18 5.14 -25.62
CA SER A 176 7.53 5.14 -26.94
C SER A 176 6.66 3.90 -27.11
N ASP A 177 5.50 4.06 -27.75
CA ASP A 177 4.62 2.96 -28.16
C ASP A 177 5.13 2.19 -29.39
N SER A 178 6.32 2.53 -29.91
CA SER A 178 6.74 2.20 -31.27
C SER A 178 7.71 1.00 -31.40
N CYS A 179 7.73 0.05 -30.45
CA CYS A 179 8.50 -1.19 -30.63
C CYS A 179 7.67 -2.44 -30.31
N CYS A 180 7.87 -3.49 -31.10
CA CYS A 180 6.98 -4.63 -31.28
C CYS A 180 7.20 -5.79 -30.29
N ASP A 181 8.20 -5.70 -29.42
CA ASP A 181 8.54 -6.77 -28.48
C ASP A 181 8.22 -6.39 -27.04
N LEU A 182 7.57 -7.32 -26.33
CA LEU A 182 7.31 -7.27 -24.90
C LEU A 182 8.62 -7.10 -24.11
N PRO A 183 8.72 -6.14 -23.17
CA PRO A 183 9.91 -6.01 -22.38
C PRO A 183 9.96 -7.21 -21.43
N SER A 184 11.08 -7.92 -21.43
CA SER A 184 11.26 -9.03 -20.50
C SER A 184 11.30 -8.50 -19.06
N SER A 185 10.84 -9.29 -18.08
CA SER A 185 10.89 -8.90 -16.66
C SER A 185 12.32 -8.49 -16.23
N GLN A 186 13.34 -9.10 -16.83
CA GLN A 186 14.74 -8.74 -16.61
C GLN A 186 15.09 -7.35 -17.15
N GLU A 187 14.64 -6.97 -18.33
CA GLU A 187 14.85 -5.61 -18.86
C GLU A 187 14.19 -4.55 -17.98
N VAL A 188 12.97 -4.83 -17.50
CA VAL A 188 12.28 -3.93 -16.54
C VAL A 188 13.10 -3.81 -15.26
N ALA A 189 13.63 -4.93 -14.74
CA ALA A 189 14.49 -4.95 -13.56
C ALA A 189 15.75 -4.11 -13.75
N GLU A 190 16.46 -4.29 -14.87
CA GLU A 190 17.71 -3.57 -15.18
C GLU A 190 17.50 -2.06 -15.27
N LYS A 191 16.33 -1.62 -15.75
CA LYS A 191 15.98 -0.21 -15.88
C LYS A 191 15.51 0.41 -14.56
N LEU A 192 14.68 -0.28 -13.79
CA LEU A 192 14.08 0.28 -12.58
C LEU A 192 14.94 0.04 -11.32
N LEU A 193 15.39 -1.20 -11.12
CA LEU A 193 16.13 -1.67 -9.95
C LEU A 193 17.39 -2.43 -10.39
N PRO A 194 18.36 -1.77 -11.05
CA PRO A 194 19.61 -2.45 -11.40
C PRO A 194 20.30 -2.96 -10.13
N LYS A 195 21.18 -3.97 -10.31
CA LYS A 195 21.92 -4.62 -9.22
C LYS A 195 22.52 -3.64 -8.20
N ARG A 196 23.12 -2.54 -8.65
CA ARG A 196 23.68 -1.51 -7.75
C ARG A 196 22.64 -0.84 -6.84
N VAL A 197 21.46 -0.53 -7.37
CA VAL A 197 20.36 0.08 -6.58
C VAL A 197 19.81 -0.95 -5.60
N HIS A 198 19.63 -2.20 -6.06
CA HIS A 198 19.22 -3.31 -5.20
C HIS A 198 20.19 -3.53 -4.03
N GLU A 199 21.50 -3.55 -4.31
CA GLU A 199 22.56 -3.66 -3.29
C GLU A 199 22.55 -2.50 -2.30
N MET A 200 22.30 -1.27 -2.75
CA MET A 200 22.18 -0.10 -1.87
C MET A 200 20.97 -0.20 -0.94
N ILE A 201 19.82 -0.59 -1.49
CA ILE A 201 18.58 -0.81 -0.72
C ILE A 201 18.80 -1.90 0.34
N ALA A 202 19.40 -3.03 -0.05
CA ALA A 202 19.69 -4.13 0.85
C ALA A 202 20.71 -3.75 1.92
N GLY A 203 21.79 -3.06 1.53
CA GLY A 203 22.85 -2.62 2.45
C GLY A 203 22.35 -1.66 3.52
N GLN A 204 21.44 -0.76 3.15
CA GLN A 204 20.83 0.23 4.05
C GLN A 204 19.54 -0.29 4.74
N LYS A 205 19.17 -1.57 4.55
CA LYS A 205 17.96 -2.19 5.11
C LYS A 205 16.68 -1.40 4.80
N ILE A 206 16.59 -0.90 3.57
CA ILE A 206 15.45 -0.13 3.09
C ILE A 206 14.41 -1.07 2.49
N THR A 207 13.14 -0.85 2.81
CA THR A 207 12.00 -1.45 2.11
C THR A 207 11.38 -0.42 1.17
N LEU A 208 11.17 -0.77 -0.09
CA LEU A 208 10.54 0.11 -1.08
C LEU A 208 9.05 -0.20 -1.22
N TYR A 209 8.19 0.76 -0.90
CA TYR A 209 6.75 0.67 -1.12
C TYR A 209 6.36 1.55 -2.31
N TRP A 210 5.66 0.98 -3.29
CA TRP A 210 5.11 1.74 -4.39
C TRP A 210 3.67 2.13 -4.05
N VAL A 211 3.42 3.39 -3.75
CA VAL A 211 2.04 3.90 -3.57
C VAL A 211 1.48 4.23 -4.94
N ASP A 212 0.62 3.35 -5.43
CA ASP A 212 0.02 3.45 -6.75
C ASP A 212 -1.04 4.55 -6.78
N THR A 213 -0.72 5.61 -7.51
CA THR A 213 -1.60 6.76 -7.72
C THR A 213 -2.36 6.71 -9.05
N ALA A 214 -2.41 5.56 -9.71
CA ALA A 214 -3.25 5.38 -10.89
C ALA A 214 -4.72 5.59 -10.52
N GLU A 215 -5.50 6.06 -11.48
CA GLU A 215 -6.94 6.24 -11.28
C GLU A 215 -7.63 4.87 -11.20
N TRP A 216 -8.39 4.62 -10.13
CA TRP A 216 -9.06 3.34 -9.89
C TRP A 216 -9.88 2.80 -11.07
N SER A 217 -10.53 3.68 -11.83
CA SER A 217 -11.27 3.32 -13.06
C SER A 217 -10.35 2.62 -14.08
N LYS A 218 -9.14 3.17 -14.30
CA LYS A 218 -8.14 2.62 -15.22
C LYS A 218 -7.52 1.34 -14.70
N VAL A 219 -7.42 1.18 -13.37
CA VAL A 219 -6.97 -0.07 -12.75
C VAL A 219 -7.96 -1.18 -13.07
N LEU A 220 -9.26 -0.97 -12.86
CA LEU A 220 -10.31 -1.97 -13.14
C LEU A 220 -10.46 -2.27 -14.64
N ASP A 221 -10.30 -1.27 -15.49
CA ASP A 221 -10.42 -1.40 -16.94
C ASP A 221 -9.16 -1.96 -17.61
N SER A 222 -8.12 -2.29 -16.84
CA SER A 222 -6.89 -2.86 -17.38
C SER A 222 -7.16 -4.22 -18.06
N PRO A 223 -6.69 -4.45 -19.29
CA PRO A 223 -7.05 -5.65 -20.04
C PRO A 223 -6.35 -6.92 -19.53
N ASP A 224 -5.13 -6.80 -19.00
CA ASP A 224 -4.24 -7.94 -18.70
C ASP A 224 -3.59 -7.89 -17.30
N HIS A 225 -3.51 -6.72 -16.66
CA HIS A 225 -2.77 -6.47 -15.42
C HIS A 225 -1.30 -6.96 -15.42
N ALA A 226 -0.72 -7.23 -16.59
CA ALA A 226 0.61 -7.80 -16.73
C ALA A 226 1.69 -6.81 -16.27
N GLY A 227 1.48 -5.51 -16.51
CA GLY A 227 2.33 -4.44 -16.00
C GLY A 227 2.37 -4.42 -14.48
N TYR A 228 1.19 -4.52 -13.84
CA TYR A 228 1.07 -4.50 -12.39
C TYR A 228 1.84 -5.68 -11.77
N TRP A 229 1.60 -6.90 -12.26
CA TRP A 229 2.26 -8.09 -11.73
C TRP A 229 3.77 -8.06 -11.95
N THR A 230 4.23 -7.52 -13.07
CA THR A 230 5.67 -7.37 -13.34
C THR A 230 6.32 -6.43 -12.33
N ILE A 231 5.75 -5.25 -12.09
CA ILE A 231 6.29 -4.30 -11.09
C ILE A 231 6.17 -4.88 -9.69
N PHE A 232 5.06 -5.52 -9.36
CA PHE A 232 4.82 -6.14 -8.06
C PHE A 232 5.93 -7.14 -7.71
N GLU A 233 6.25 -8.05 -8.61
CA GLU A 233 7.32 -9.03 -8.40
C GLU A 233 8.69 -8.35 -8.26
N LEU A 234 8.98 -7.30 -9.02
CA LEU A 234 10.24 -6.54 -8.87
C LEU A 234 10.36 -5.84 -7.52
N ILE A 235 9.27 -5.22 -7.04
CA ILE A 235 9.24 -4.54 -5.75
C ILE A 235 9.35 -5.55 -4.59
N ARG A 236 8.82 -6.77 -4.75
CA ARG A 236 9.01 -7.85 -3.78
C ARG A 236 10.46 -8.29 -3.62
N LEU A 237 11.30 -8.18 -4.67
CA LEU A 237 12.74 -8.49 -4.59
C LEU A 237 13.50 -7.60 -3.60
N VAL A 238 12.94 -6.42 -3.27
CA VAL A 238 13.48 -5.49 -2.27
C VAL A 238 12.63 -5.48 -0.98
N GLY A 239 11.87 -6.56 -0.74
CA GLY A 239 11.05 -6.74 0.46
C GLY A 239 9.79 -5.86 0.50
N GLY A 240 9.49 -5.18 -0.60
CA GLY A 240 8.42 -4.21 -0.72
C GLY A 240 7.08 -4.77 -1.19
N THR A 241 6.11 -3.87 -1.36
CA THR A 241 4.83 -4.16 -2.02
C THR A 241 4.27 -2.90 -2.73
N ILE A 242 3.22 -3.09 -3.53
CA ILE A 242 2.43 -2.00 -4.12
C ILE A 242 1.23 -1.71 -3.21
N LEU A 243 1.03 -0.45 -2.86
CA LEU A 243 -0.04 0.05 -2.00
C LEU A 243 -1.03 0.86 -2.85
N PRO A 244 -2.31 0.48 -2.93
CA PRO A 244 -3.32 1.31 -3.59
C PRO A 244 -3.47 2.64 -2.84
N SER A 245 -3.34 3.77 -3.54
CA SER A 245 -3.45 5.10 -2.91
C SER A 245 -4.80 5.33 -2.25
N GLU A 246 -5.86 4.70 -2.76
CA GLU A 246 -7.22 4.69 -2.21
C GLU A 246 -7.20 4.31 -0.74
N THR A 247 -6.41 3.29 -0.38
CA THR A 247 -6.25 2.82 1.00
C THR A 247 -5.87 3.96 1.95
N LEU A 248 -5.12 4.93 1.45
CA LEU A 248 -4.61 6.06 2.21
C LEU A 248 -5.55 7.27 2.16
N ILE A 249 -6.31 7.50 1.08
CA ILE A 249 -6.95 8.81 0.82
C ILE A 249 -8.46 8.87 1.06
N GLN A 250 -9.08 7.76 1.46
CA GLN A 250 -10.54 7.61 1.62
C GLN A 250 -11.26 8.55 2.59
N GLY A 251 -10.57 9.39 3.35
CA GLY A 251 -11.20 10.39 4.23
C GLY A 251 -11.74 11.65 3.53
N LEU A 252 -11.41 11.89 2.26
CA LEU A 252 -11.73 13.16 1.58
C LEU A 252 -12.97 13.11 0.67
N SER A 253 -13.48 11.93 0.32
CA SER A 253 -14.64 11.80 -0.58
C SER A 253 -15.96 12.22 0.05
N HIS A 254 -16.04 12.36 1.38
CA HIS A 254 -17.29 12.68 2.09
C HIS A 254 -17.53 14.18 2.34
N HIS A 255 -16.55 15.06 2.08
CA HIS A 255 -16.66 16.48 2.45
C HIS A 255 -16.86 17.46 1.29
N ARG A 256 -16.99 16.99 0.05
CA ARG A 256 -17.28 17.87 -1.11
C ARG A 256 -18.75 17.82 -1.56
N THR A 257 -19.69 17.81 -0.61
CA THR A 257 -21.09 18.13 -0.89
C THR A 257 -21.71 18.88 0.28
N GLU A 258 -21.19 20.04 0.63
CA GLU A 258 -21.93 21.01 1.45
C GLU A 258 -21.84 22.41 0.85
N ALA A 259 -22.86 22.72 0.04
CA ALA A 259 -23.37 24.07 -0.15
C ALA A 259 -24.78 24.02 -0.74
N ALA A 260 -25.76 23.48 0.00
CA ALA A 260 -27.17 23.88 -0.14
C ALA A 260 -28.00 23.48 1.11
N PRO A 261 -28.98 24.31 1.55
CA PRO A 261 -29.72 24.10 2.79
C PRO A 261 -30.80 23.00 2.68
N PRO A 262 -31.39 22.57 3.81
CA PRO A 262 -32.20 21.36 3.89
C PRO A 262 -33.66 21.65 3.54
N PHE A 263 -34.06 21.51 2.27
CA PHE A 263 -35.47 21.27 1.94
C PHE A 263 -35.62 20.45 0.64
N CYS A 264 -36.54 19.49 0.72
CA CYS A 264 -37.02 18.57 -0.30
C CYS A 264 -36.82 18.98 -1.76
N ARG A 265 -36.16 18.12 -2.55
CA ARG A 265 -36.70 17.73 -3.87
C ARG A 265 -36.11 16.41 -4.34
N GLU A 266 -37.01 15.47 -4.59
CA GLU A 266 -36.76 14.25 -5.33
C GLU A 266 -36.06 14.58 -6.66
N SER A 267 -34.92 13.94 -6.92
CA SER A 267 -34.32 13.91 -8.26
C SER A 267 -33.58 12.60 -8.42
N ARG A 268 -34.27 11.67 -9.08
CA ARG A 268 -33.72 10.43 -9.65
C ARG A 268 -32.73 10.82 -10.74
N SER A 269 -31.42 10.71 -10.46
CA SER A 269 -30.32 10.52 -11.42
C SER A 269 -29.00 10.92 -10.78
N ALA A 270 -28.54 10.17 -9.80
CA ALA A 270 -27.13 10.11 -9.46
C ALA A 270 -26.77 8.62 -9.43
N LYS A 271 -25.86 8.18 -10.30
CA LYS A 271 -25.23 6.87 -10.14
C LYS A 271 -24.70 6.81 -8.70
N PRO A 272 -24.95 5.72 -7.95
CA PRO A 272 -24.32 5.56 -6.64
C PRO A 272 -22.82 5.72 -6.81
N GLN A 273 -22.22 6.63 -6.05
CA GLN A 273 -20.78 6.81 -6.02
C GLN A 273 -20.22 5.68 -5.16
N PHE A 274 -19.52 4.75 -5.79
CA PHE A 274 -18.82 3.65 -5.16
C PHE A 274 -18.07 4.13 -3.91
N VAL A 275 -18.31 3.45 -2.79
CA VAL A 275 -17.53 3.59 -1.56
C VAL A 275 -16.47 2.49 -1.60
N PRO A 276 -15.17 2.80 -1.79
CA PRO A 276 -14.14 1.77 -1.90
C PRO A 276 -14.18 0.81 -0.72
N TRP A 277 -14.12 -0.51 -0.95
CA TRP A 277 -14.12 -1.58 0.07
C TRP A 277 -13.15 -1.35 1.23
N THR A 278 -12.06 -0.64 0.95
CA THR A 278 -11.05 -0.22 1.91
C THR A 278 -11.57 0.78 2.97
N THR A 279 -12.74 1.39 2.79
CA THR A 279 -13.44 2.21 3.82
C THR A 279 -14.08 1.35 4.90
N ILE A 280 -14.27 0.05 4.63
CA ILE A 280 -14.94 -0.91 5.51
C ILE A 280 -13.91 -1.56 6.45
N LEU A 281 -12.64 -1.58 6.07
CA LEU A 281 -11.55 -2.18 6.83
C LEU A 281 -10.92 -1.16 7.79
N PRO A 282 -10.59 -1.54 9.04
CA PRO A 282 -9.89 -0.65 9.95
C PRO A 282 -8.54 -0.23 9.36
N PHE A 283 -8.36 1.08 9.12
CA PHE A 283 -7.19 1.62 8.42
C PHE A 283 -5.84 1.13 8.98
N ALA A 284 -5.71 1.11 10.32
CA ALA A 284 -4.50 0.65 10.99
C ALA A 284 -4.23 -0.86 10.77
N SER A 285 -5.28 -1.68 10.73
CA SER A 285 -5.20 -3.11 10.42
C SER A 285 -4.73 -3.33 8.98
N THR A 286 -5.30 -2.59 8.02
CA THR A 286 -4.92 -2.68 6.61
C THR A 286 -3.46 -2.30 6.41
N LEU A 287 -3.00 -1.19 7.00
CA LEU A 287 -1.58 -0.83 6.95
C LEU A 287 -0.68 -1.84 7.66
N ASN A 288 -1.14 -2.42 8.78
CA ASN A 288 -0.35 -3.45 9.46
C ASN A 288 -0.18 -4.71 8.62
N CYS A 289 -1.23 -5.12 7.90
CA CYS A 289 -1.17 -6.22 6.94
C CYS A 289 -0.21 -5.90 5.79
N LEU A 290 -0.31 -4.71 5.19
CA LEU A 290 0.46 -4.35 4.00
C LEU A 290 1.94 -4.06 4.27
N LEU A 291 2.27 -3.51 5.45
CA LEU A 291 3.63 -3.10 5.79
C LEU A 291 4.40 -4.18 6.56
N SER A 292 3.73 -5.19 7.11
CA SER A 292 4.39 -6.28 7.82
C SER A 292 4.91 -7.35 6.86
N LYS A 293 6.02 -8.00 7.23
CA LYS A 293 6.49 -9.18 6.50
C LYS A 293 5.42 -10.28 6.57
N PRO A 294 5.15 -11.00 5.46
CA PRO A 294 4.15 -12.07 5.45
C PRO A 294 4.33 -13.10 6.56
N SER A 295 5.57 -13.52 6.85
CA SER A 295 5.85 -14.49 7.92
C SER A 295 5.50 -13.99 9.32
N VAL A 296 5.78 -12.71 9.61
CA VAL A 296 5.47 -12.08 10.90
C VAL A 296 3.96 -11.88 11.04
N PHE A 297 3.32 -11.46 9.95
CA PHE A 297 1.88 -11.29 9.90
C PHE A 297 1.16 -12.63 10.12
N GLN A 298 1.51 -13.68 9.36
CA GLN A 298 0.93 -15.02 9.48
C GLN A 298 1.15 -15.66 10.85
N ALA A 299 2.29 -15.40 11.50
CA ALA A 299 2.53 -15.87 12.87
C ALA A 299 1.58 -15.22 13.89
N SER A 300 1.15 -13.98 13.63
CA SER A 300 0.22 -13.23 14.49
C SER A 300 -1.24 -13.45 14.11
N PHE A 301 -1.49 -13.76 12.84
CA PHE A 301 -2.81 -13.91 12.21
C PHE A 301 -2.84 -15.22 11.41
N PRO A 302 -2.99 -16.38 12.08
CA PRO A 302 -2.98 -17.67 11.41
C PRO A 302 -4.15 -17.78 10.44
N GLN A 303 -3.84 -18.27 9.23
CA GLN A 303 -4.84 -18.50 8.19
C GLN A 303 -5.80 -19.63 8.57
N GLN A 304 -7.06 -19.51 8.16
CA GLN A 304 -8.08 -20.53 8.36
C GLN A 304 -8.54 -21.12 7.02
N GLU A 305 -8.57 -22.44 6.92
CA GLU A 305 -9.14 -23.11 5.76
C GLU A 305 -10.66 -22.98 5.74
N GLY A 306 -11.22 -22.82 4.55
CA GLY A 306 -12.65 -22.81 4.34
C GLY A 306 -13.09 -23.27 2.95
N ALA A 307 -14.40 -23.35 2.78
CA ALA A 307 -15.04 -23.64 1.51
C ALA A 307 -16.16 -22.61 1.27
N LEU A 308 -16.09 -21.93 0.13
CA LEU A 308 -17.10 -21.02 -0.37
C LEU A 308 -18.10 -21.79 -1.23
N PHE A 309 -19.38 -21.62 -0.92
CA PHE A 309 -20.48 -22.28 -1.61
C PHE A 309 -21.41 -21.26 -2.28
N LEU A 310 -21.63 -21.41 -3.59
CA LEU A 310 -22.65 -20.68 -4.35
C LEU A 310 -23.77 -21.64 -4.76
N SER A 311 -25.00 -21.28 -4.42
CA SER A 311 -26.20 -21.93 -4.95
C SER A 311 -26.91 -21.00 -5.90
N LYS A 312 -27.11 -21.41 -7.16
CA LYS A 312 -28.01 -20.70 -8.07
C LYS A 312 -29.45 -21.08 -7.71
N HIS A 313 -30.32 -20.09 -7.55
CA HIS A 313 -31.73 -20.34 -7.25
C HIS A 313 -32.34 -21.31 -8.29
N GLY A 314 -32.83 -22.47 -7.84
CA GLY A 314 -33.48 -23.47 -8.71
C GLY A 314 -32.56 -24.48 -9.41
N VAL A 315 -31.26 -24.55 -9.09
CA VAL A 315 -30.33 -25.56 -9.64
C VAL A 315 -29.67 -26.34 -8.50
N GLU A 316 -29.73 -27.67 -8.52
CA GLU A 316 -29.13 -28.55 -7.48
C GLU A 316 -27.60 -28.51 -7.44
N LYS A 317 -26.96 -28.01 -8.50
CA LYS A 317 -25.49 -27.97 -8.60
C LYS A 317 -24.93 -26.81 -7.76
N GLN A 318 -24.44 -27.15 -6.57
CA GLN A 318 -23.75 -26.23 -5.68
C GLN A 318 -22.29 -26.05 -6.15
N TRP A 319 -21.92 -24.81 -6.46
CA TRP A 319 -20.51 -24.48 -6.71
C TRP A 319 -19.76 -24.46 -5.38
N ARG A 320 -18.59 -25.10 -5.34
CA ARG A 320 -17.69 -25.14 -4.17
C ARG A 320 -16.30 -24.69 -4.60
N CYS A 321 -15.74 -23.72 -3.87
CA CYS A 321 -14.35 -23.29 -4.01
C CYS A 321 -13.65 -23.40 -2.65
N ALA A 322 -12.49 -24.02 -2.63
CA ALA A 322 -11.64 -24.02 -1.43
C ALA A 322 -10.99 -22.63 -1.28
N VAL A 323 -11.15 -22.03 -0.11
CA VAL A 323 -10.74 -20.66 0.19
C VAL A 323 -9.93 -20.63 1.47
N ILE A 324 -9.09 -19.62 1.60
CA ILE A 324 -8.34 -19.30 2.81
C ILE A 324 -8.90 -17.99 3.36
N LEU A 325 -9.24 -17.99 4.65
CA LEU A 325 -9.64 -16.80 5.38
C LEU A 325 -8.43 -16.31 6.18
N GLU A 326 -7.99 -15.09 5.88
CA GLU A 326 -6.89 -14.45 6.57
C GLU A 326 -7.42 -13.34 7.49
N PRO A 327 -7.14 -13.40 8.81
CA PRO A 327 -7.56 -12.37 9.73
C PRO A 327 -6.75 -11.07 9.55
N ILE A 328 -7.38 -9.92 9.72
CA ILE A 328 -6.75 -8.59 9.63
C ILE A 328 -6.71 -7.82 10.97
N ALA A 329 -7.40 -8.30 12.01
CA ALA A 329 -7.52 -7.61 13.29
C ALA A 329 -7.46 -8.58 14.47
N MET A 330 -6.86 -8.12 15.58
CA MET A 330 -6.62 -8.96 16.77
C MET A 330 -7.92 -9.46 17.44
N ASN A 331 -9.04 -8.79 17.21
CA ASN A 331 -10.32 -9.09 17.88
C ASN A 331 -11.24 -9.97 17.02
N GLN A 332 -10.69 -10.77 16.10
CA GLN A 332 -11.50 -11.64 15.25
C GLN A 332 -11.91 -12.94 15.94
N ARG A 333 -13.13 -13.40 15.64
CA ARG A 333 -13.62 -14.70 16.10
C ARG A 333 -12.78 -15.81 15.51
N HIS A 334 -12.52 -16.81 16.33
CA HIS A 334 -11.92 -18.04 15.85
C HIS A 334 -13.05 -18.96 15.37
N PHE A 335 -13.10 -19.22 14.07
CA PHE A 335 -14.01 -20.24 13.54
C PHE A 335 -13.44 -21.64 13.76
N GLN A 336 -14.32 -22.63 13.89
CA GLN A 336 -13.91 -24.03 13.77
C GLN A 336 -13.52 -24.32 12.32
N SER A 337 -12.29 -24.79 12.14
CA SER A 337 -11.76 -25.11 10.81
C SER A 337 -12.15 -26.54 10.41
N PRO A 338 -12.56 -26.79 9.14
CA PRO A 338 -12.70 -25.81 8.05
C PRO A 338 -14.01 -25.03 8.09
N VAL A 339 -13.96 -23.74 7.71
CA VAL A 339 -15.11 -22.83 7.70
C VAL A 339 -15.97 -23.05 6.45
N SER A 340 -17.29 -23.16 6.61
CA SER A 340 -18.22 -23.24 5.47
C SER A 340 -18.93 -21.90 5.25
N ILE A 341 -18.69 -21.26 4.11
CA ILE A 341 -19.25 -19.95 3.74
C ILE A 341 -20.32 -20.15 2.66
N PHE A 342 -21.57 -19.77 2.93
CA PHE A 342 -22.67 -19.91 1.97
C PHE A 342 -23.16 -18.53 1.51
N LEU A 343 -23.03 -18.25 0.21
CA LEU A 343 -23.56 -17.03 -0.39
C LEU A 343 -25.04 -17.20 -0.72
N LYS A 344 -25.91 -16.56 0.07
CA LYS A 344 -27.38 -16.73 0.01
C LYS A 344 -28.11 -15.68 -0.83
N GLY A 345 -27.52 -14.50 -1.06
CA GLY A 345 -28.17 -13.42 -1.80
C GLY A 345 -27.29 -12.18 -1.92
N THR A 346 -27.80 -11.18 -2.62
CA THR A 346 -27.17 -9.87 -2.84
C THR A 346 -27.89 -8.79 -2.04
N LEU A 347 -27.14 -7.92 -1.38
CA LEU A 347 -27.65 -6.70 -0.75
C LEU A 347 -27.29 -5.52 -1.65
N THR A 348 -28.30 -4.82 -2.18
CA THR A 348 -28.14 -3.54 -2.89
C THR A 348 -28.34 -2.38 -1.93
N ASP A 349 -27.71 -1.23 -2.19
CA ASP A 349 -27.81 -0.01 -1.38
C ASP A 349 -27.40 -0.16 0.09
N TRP A 350 -26.53 -1.13 0.40
CA TRP A 350 -25.97 -1.29 1.73
C TRP A 350 -25.14 -0.05 2.09
N ASN A 351 -25.50 0.62 3.19
CA ASN A 351 -24.81 1.82 3.67
C ASN A 351 -24.29 1.57 5.09
N LEU A 352 -22.97 1.69 5.26
CA LEU A 352 -22.29 1.49 6.54
C LEU A 352 -22.81 2.42 7.65
N VAL A 353 -23.17 3.67 7.31
CA VAL A 353 -23.73 4.67 8.23
C VAL A 353 -25.12 4.25 8.74
N LYS A 354 -25.86 3.46 7.96
CA LYS A 354 -27.13 2.88 8.41
C LYS A 354 -26.94 1.60 9.23
N ALA A 355 -25.75 1.01 9.18
CA ALA A 355 -25.38 -0.23 9.86
C ALA A 355 -24.63 0.01 11.19
N ASP A 356 -24.80 1.20 11.77
CA ASP A 356 -24.15 1.90 12.90
C ASP A 356 -23.92 1.10 14.22
N SER A 357 -24.04 -0.23 14.21
CA SER A 357 -24.04 -1.06 15.41
C SER A 357 -23.36 -2.43 15.28
N PHE A 358 -22.83 -2.81 14.10
CA PHE A 358 -22.13 -4.08 13.98
C PHE A 358 -20.62 -3.90 14.13
N LEU A 359 -20.03 -4.52 15.15
CA LEU A 359 -18.61 -4.86 15.20
C LEU A 359 -18.34 -5.84 14.04
N THR A 360 -18.18 -5.33 12.82
CA THR A 360 -17.94 -6.14 11.64
C THR A 360 -16.48 -6.58 11.63
N GLU A 361 -16.26 -7.80 12.11
CA GLU A 361 -15.02 -8.52 11.87
C GLU A 361 -14.82 -8.70 10.36
N SER A 362 -13.62 -8.41 9.88
CA SER A 362 -13.32 -8.36 8.45
C SER A 362 -12.25 -9.36 8.09
N TRP A 363 -12.48 -10.20 7.10
CA TRP A 363 -11.56 -11.25 6.67
C TRP A 363 -11.11 -11.01 5.24
N ILE A 364 -9.84 -11.26 4.95
CA ILE A 364 -9.37 -11.35 3.56
C ILE A 364 -9.68 -12.77 3.08
N LEU A 365 -10.36 -12.87 1.95
CA LEU A 365 -10.69 -14.14 1.32
C LEU A 365 -9.76 -14.40 0.14
N GLN A 366 -9.01 -15.48 0.19
CA GLN A 366 -8.09 -15.89 -0.87
C GLN A 366 -8.51 -17.24 -1.45
N SER A 367 -8.27 -17.44 -2.75
CA SER A 367 -8.37 -18.77 -3.36
C SER A 367 -7.23 -19.65 -2.88
N SER A 368 -7.54 -20.87 -2.43
CA SER A 368 -6.52 -21.83 -1.97
C SER A 368 -5.69 -22.42 -3.12
N GLN A 369 -6.15 -22.29 -4.37
CA GLN A 369 -5.52 -22.88 -5.56
C GLN A 369 -5.23 -21.82 -6.65
N ALA A 370 -4.68 -20.68 -6.23
CA ALA A 370 -4.32 -19.58 -7.12
C ALA A 370 -3.55 -20.08 -8.38
N GLY A 371 -4.15 -19.90 -9.56
CA GLY A 371 -3.55 -20.13 -10.86
C GLY A 371 -3.54 -21.57 -11.41
N GLN A 372 -4.19 -22.55 -10.76
CA GLN A 372 -4.03 -23.97 -11.15
C GLN A 372 -5.33 -24.78 -11.35
N SER A 373 -6.52 -24.19 -11.18
CA SER A 373 -7.78 -24.95 -11.34
C SER A 373 -8.96 -24.15 -11.89
N GLU A 374 -9.94 -24.88 -12.45
CA GLU A 374 -11.25 -24.30 -12.85
C GLU A 374 -11.99 -23.64 -11.68
N GLN A 375 -11.66 -24.00 -10.43
CA GLN A 375 -12.27 -23.37 -9.25
C GLN A 375 -11.71 -21.96 -9.03
N ASP A 376 -10.43 -21.74 -9.32
CA ASP A 376 -9.80 -20.43 -9.21
C ASP A 376 -10.35 -19.44 -10.23
N THR A 377 -10.55 -19.86 -11.49
CA THR A 377 -11.16 -19.01 -12.51
C THR A 377 -12.57 -18.58 -12.13
N LEU A 378 -13.36 -19.47 -11.51
CA LEU A 378 -14.70 -19.16 -11.01
C LEU A 378 -14.65 -18.22 -9.80
N PHE A 379 -13.68 -18.38 -8.91
CA PHE A 379 -13.47 -17.44 -7.80
C PHE A 379 -13.13 -16.04 -8.31
N GLN A 380 -12.22 -15.94 -9.29
CA GLN A 380 -11.88 -14.66 -9.93
C GLN A 380 -13.08 -14.04 -10.65
N GLN A 381 -13.92 -14.84 -11.32
CA GLN A 381 -15.17 -14.35 -11.93
C GLN A 381 -16.14 -13.82 -10.89
N LEU A 382 -16.29 -14.50 -9.74
CA LEU A 382 -17.12 -14.03 -8.63
C LEU A 382 -16.59 -12.70 -8.08
N VAL A 383 -15.29 -12.60 -7.80
CA VAL A 383 -14.66 -11.36 -7.31
C VAL A 383 -14.86 -10.23 -8.32
N ARG A 384 -14.63 -10.49 -9.61
CA ARG A 384 -14.85 -9.50 -10.66
C ARG A 384 -16.30 -9.07 -10.74
N TRP A 385 -17.25 -9.99 -10.63
CA TRP A 385 -18.67 -9.69 -10.62
C TRP A 385 -19.06 -8.85 -9.40
N LEU A 386 -18.59 -9.22 -8.20
CA LEU A 386 -18.82 -8.44 -6.98
C LEU A 386 -18.26 -7.01 -7.10
N LEU A 387 -17.07 -6.85 -7.68
CA LEU A 387 -16.48 -5.53 -7.91
C LEU A 387 -17.23 -4.72 -8.98
N THR A 388 -17.66 -5.36 -10.08
CA THR A 388 -18.35 -4.69 -11.18
C THR A 388 -19.74 -4.22 -10.78
N GLU A 389 -20.44 -5.03 -9.98
CA GLU A 389 -21.78 -4.73 -9.46
C GLU A 389 -21.75 -3.98 -8.12
N GLU A 390 -20.56 -3.59 -7.65
CA GLU A 390 -20.36 -2.85 -6.39
C GLU A 390 -20.98 -3.56 -5.16
N LEU A 391 -20.92 -4.89 -5.13
CA LEU A 391 -21.53 -5.73 -4.11
C LEU A 391 -20.55 -6.03 -2.96
N HIS A 392 -21.09 -6.05 -1.74
CA HIS A 392 -20.33 -6.40 -0.54
C HIS A 392 -20.72 -7.78 -0.01
N MET A 393 -19.71 -8.57 0.37
CA MET A 393 -19.92 -9.81 1.13
C MET A 393 -20.01 -9.48 2.62
N VAL A 394 -21.20 -9.66 3.21
CA VAL A 394 -21.44 -9.47 4.64
C VAL A 394 -21.82 -10.81 5.27
N ASN A 395 -21.17 -11.14 6.38
CA ASN A 395 -21.56 -12.31 7.16
C ASN A 395 -22.77 -11.97 8.03
N VAL A 396 -23.86 -12.73 7.88
CA VAL A 396 -25.01 -12.66 8.78
C VAL A 396 -24.94 -13.87 9.71
N PRO A 397 -24.76 -13.69 11.03
CA PRO A 397 -24.76 -14.81 11.95
C PRO A 397 -26.08 -15.56 11.80
N SER A 398 -26.00 -16.86 11.51
CA SER A 398 -27.18 -17.72 11.55
C SER A 398 -27.65 -17.80 12.99
N CYS A 399 -28.80 -17.20 13.29
CA CYS A 399 -29.56 -17.54 14.49
C CYS A 399 -29.94 -19.02 14.36
N THR A 400 -29.21 -19.90 15.04
CA THR A 400 -29.67 -21.25 15.37
C THR A 400 -30.41 -21.21 16.68
#